data_AF-A0A8F8SPK6-F1
#
_entry.id   AF-A0A8F8SPK6-F1
#
_cell.length_a   1.000
_cell.length_b   1.000
_cell.length_c   1.000
_cell.angle_alpha   90.00
_cell.angle_beta   90.00
_cell.angle_gamma   90.00
#
_symmetry.space_group_name_H-M   'P 1'
#
loop_
_entity.id
_entity.type
_entity.pdbx_description
1 polymer ?
#
loop_
_entity_poly.entity_id
_entity_poly.type
_entity_poly.pdbx_seq_one_letter_code
_entity_poly.pdbx_strand_id
1 'polypeptide(L)'
;MTYNQKRHIKLFKYSEYFNNLGKSFYKESKIEYLEFLGHEAAIKSYIFWRSRKLFCLLMEKFVNRIISGEEFSDSFLGLLQRLKYERDGFLKELISEKLKDFQVDPRSYRFSRFISFIRCECDNFMEDYQNEEFYDSIKDCFLKLQKALNEE
;
A
#
# COMPACT_ATOMS: atom_id res chain seq x y z
N MET A 1 11.26 -7.97 7.59
CA MET A 1 11.19 -9.07 6.60
C MET A 1 11.93 -8.63 5.36
N THR A 2 12.84 -9.46 4.84
CA THR A 2 13.56 -9.19 3.59
C THR A 2 12.76 -9.78 2.44
N TYR A 3 12.47 -8.97 1.42
CA TYR A 3 11.76 -9.46 0.23
C TYR A 3 12.64 -10.43 -0.58
N ASN A 4 12.06 -11.55 -1.03
CA ASN A 4 12.74 -12.52 -1.87
C ASN A 4 11.80 -12.92 -3.01
N GLN A 5 12.11 -12.49 -4.23
CA GLN A 5 11.27 -12.74 -5.39
C GLN A 5 11.04 -14.23 -5.68
N LYS A 6 12.11 -15.05 -5.66
CA LYS A 6 12.00 -16.49 -5.97
C LYS A 6 11.09 -17.20 -4.96
N ARG A 7 11.24 -16.85 -3.68
CA ARG A 7 10.40 -17.37 -2.60
C ARG A 7 8.96 -16.90 -2.74
N HIS A 8 8.74 -15.63 -3.09
CA HIS A 8 7.40 -15.10 -3.34
C HIS A 8 6.68 -15.86 -4.46
N ILE A 9 7.32 -16.06 -5.61
CA ILE A 9 6.73 -16.81 -6.74
C ILE A 9 6.38 -18.25 -6.33
N LYS A 10 7.25 -18.92 -5.55
CA LYS A 10 6.96 -20.27 -5.04
C LYS A 10 5.72 -20.28 -4.14
N LEU A 11 5.63 -19.33 -3.21
CA LEU A 11 4.50 -19.23 -2.28
C LEU A 11 3.19 -18.87 -3.00
N PHE A 12 3.25 -18.04 -4.03
CA PHE A 12 2.10 -17.74 -4.88
C PHE A 12 1.55 -19.01 -5.56
N LYS A 13 2.42 -19.81 -6.18
CA LYS A 13 2.03 -21.09 -6.80
C LYS A 13 1.41 -22.07 -5.79
N TYR A 14 1.91 -22.10 -4.54
CA TYR A 14 1.29 -22.88 -3.47
C TYR A 14 -0.08 -22.35 -3.08
N SER A 15 -0.26 -21.03 -2.99
CA SER A 15 -1.56 -20.44 -2.73
C SER A 15 -2.58 -20.84 -3.81
N GLU A 16 -2.20 -20.79 -5.10
CA GLU A 16 -3.06 -21.22 -6.20
C GLU A 16 -3.37 -22.72 -6.14
N TYR A 17 -2.36 -23.55 -5.86
CA TYR A 17 -2.55 -25.00 -5.70
C TYR A 17 -3.59 -25.32 -4.62
N PHE A 18 -3.49 -24.72 -3.42
CA PHE A 18 -4.47 -24.96 -2.36
C PHE A 18 -5.86 -24.44 -2.72
N ASN A 19 -5.94 -23.25 -3.33
CA ASN A 19 -7.22 -22.70 -3.80
C ASN A 19 -7.90 -23.64 -4.80
N ASN A 20 -7.15 -24.20 -5.75
CA ASN A 20 -7.69 -25.15 -6.75
C ASN A 20 -8.17 -26.46 -6.13
N LEU A 21 -7.64 -26.85 -4.97
CA LEU A 21 -8.11 -28.00 -4.19
C LEU A 21 -9.28 -27.66 -3.25
N GLY A 22 -9.76 -26.41 -3.24
CA GLY A 22 -10.76 -25.94 -2.27
C GLY A 22 -10.24 -25.90 -0.83
N LYS A 23 -8.91 -25.87 -0.65
CA LYS A 23 -8.23 -25.87 0.64
C LYS A 23 -7.75 -24.47 1.02
N SER A 24 -7.66 -24.22 2.31
CA SER A 24 -7.12 -22.97 2.83
C SER A 24 -5.62 -23.08 3.01
N PHE A 25 -4.84 -22.28 2.27
CA PHE A 25 -3.39 -22.22 2.43
C PHE A 25 -2.98 -21.92 3.90
N TYR A 26 -3.71 -21.05 4.59
CA TYR A 26 -3.48 -20.75 6.01
C TYR A 26 -3.60 -21.99 6.92
N LYS A 27 -4.61 -22.85 6.66
CA LYS A 27 -4.83 -24.06 7.46
C LYS A 27 -3.78 -25.14 7.17
N GLU A 28 -3.33 -25.23 5.93
CA GLU A 28 -2.38 -26.26 5.50
C GLU A 28 -0.93 -25.90 5.87
N SER A 29 -0.56 -24.62 5.81
CA SER A 29 0.79 -24.15 6.15
C SER A 29 0.78 -22.71 6.66
N LYS A 30 0.49 -22.54 7.96
CA LYS A 30 0.38 -21.22 8.59
C LYS A 30 1.63 -20.35 8.44
N ILE A 31 2.82 -20.94 8.64
CA ILE A 31 4.08 -20.20 8.57
C ILE A 31 4.32 -19.67 7.16
N GLU A 32 4.15 -20.52 6.14
CA GLU A 32 4.33 -20.12 4.75
C GLU A 32 3.28 -19.14 4.27
N TYR A 33 2.04 -19.27 4.76
CA TYR A 33 0.99 -18.28 4.50
C TYR A 33 1.34 -16.90 5.09
N LEU A 34 1.87 -16.84 6.31
CA LEU A 34 2.29 -15.57 6.92
C LEU A 34 3.48 -14.95 6.16
N GLU A 35 4.43 -15.77 5.71
CA GLU A 35 5.53 -15.34 4.84
C GLU A 35 4.99 -14.79 3.50
N PHE A 36 4.02 -15.49 2.90
CA PHE A 36 3.35 -15.07 1.67
C PHE A 36 2.66 -13.71 1.84
N LEU A 37 1.89 -13.52 2.91
CA LEU A 37 1.27 -12.23 3.24
C LEU A 37 2.31 -11.12 3.41
N GLY A 38 3.46 -11.44 3.99
CA GLY A 38 4.57 -10.51 4.09
C GLY A 38 5.07 -10.06 2.72
N HIS A 39 5.26 -10.98 1.77
CA HIS A 39 5.65 -10.63 0.40
C HIS A 39 4.58 -9.81 -0.33
N GLU A 40 3.30 -10.16 -0.19
CA GLU A 40 2.17 -9.38 -0.71
C GLU A 40 2.18 -7.94 -0.17
N ALA A 41 2.43 -7.76 1.14
CA ALA A 41 2.56 -6.45 1.77
C ALA A 41 3.77 -5.66 1.25
N ALA A 42 4.88 -6.34 0.92
CA ALA A 42 6.05 -5.72 0.32
C ALA A 42 5.76 -5.20 -1.10
N ILE A 43 5.06 -5.99 -1.93
CA ILE A 43 4.63 -5.54 -3.27
C ILE A 43 3.67 -4.36 -3.16
N LYS A 44 2.68 -4.43 -2.26
CA LYS A 44 1.76 -3.31 -2.01
C LYS A 44 2.52 -2.03 -1.63
N SER A 45 3.49 -2.15 -0.72
CA SER A 45 4.33 -1.03 -0.29
C SER A 45 5.11 -0.44 -1.46
N TYR A 46 5.69 -1.28 -2.31
CA TYR A 46 6.39 -0.86 -3.52
C TYR A 46 5.48 -0.10 -4.49
N ILE A 47 4.26 -0.59 -4.74
CA ILE A 47 3.30 0.09 -5.62
C ILE A 47 2.93 1.47 -5.07
N PHE A 48 2.70 1.58 -3.75
CA PHE A 48 2.44 2.87 -3.11
C PHE A 48 3.61 3.84 -3.29
N TRP A 49 4.84 3.36 -3.08
CA TRP A 49 6.05 4.17 -3.26
C TRP A 49 6.26 4.66 -4.69
N ARG A 50 5.98 3.82 -5.69
CA ARG A 50 6.03 4.25 -7.10
C ARG A 50 5.04 5.38 -7.38
N SER A 51 3.88 5.33 -6.73
CA SER A 51 2.80 6.31 -6.87
C SER A 51 2.86 7.44 -5.84
N ARG A 52 3.98 7.58 -5.09
CA ARG A 52 4.12 8.56 -3.99
C ARG A 52 3.81 10.00 -4.38
N LYS A 53 4.15 10.41 -5.61
CA LYS A 53 3.86 11.77 -6.10
C LYS A 53 2.36 12.05 -6.13
N LEU A 54 1.54 11.06 -6.47
CA LEU A 54 0.09 11.21 -6.50
C LEU A 54 -0.49 11.39 -5.11
N PHE A 55 0.00 10.62 -4.14
CA PHE A 55 -0.37 10.82 -2.73
C PHE A 55 0.05 12.20 -2.22
N CYS A 56 1.28 12.62 -2.51
CA CYS A 56 1.78 13.94 -2.09
C CYS A 56 0.94 15.08 -2.67
N LEU A 57 0.61 15.02 -3.97
CA LEU A 57 -0.25 16.02 -4.62
C LEU A 57 -1.66 16.04 -4.03
N LEU A 58 -2.22 14.89 -3.68
CA LEU A 58 -3.54 14.81 -3.06
C LEU A 58 -3.52 15.43 -1.64
N MET A 59 -2.54 15.07 -0.83
CA MET A 59 -2.36 15.64 0.51
C MET A 59 -2.09 17.14 0.45
N GLU A 60 -1.27 17.60 -0.50
CA GLU A 60 -0.99 19.03 -0.71
C GLU A 60 -2.25 19.82 -1.03
N LYS A 61 -3.11 19.32 -1.93
CA LYS A 61 -4.40 19.96 -2.24
C LYS A 61 -5.27 20.09 -1.00
N PHE A 62 -5.33 19.05 -0.18
CA PHE A 62 -6.12 19.06 1.04
C PHE A 62 -5.56 20.03 2.09
N VAL A 63 -4.25 19.96 2.36
CA VAL A 63 -3.57 20.85 3.33
C VAL A 63 -3.64 22.32 2.90
N ASN A 64 -3.64 22.60 1.61
CA ASN A 64 -3.84 23.96 1.08
C ASN A 64 -5.32 24.37 0.97
N ARG A 65 -6.24 23.57 1.53
CA ARG A 65 -7.70 23.79 1.50
C ARG A 65 -8.28 23.97 0.09
N ILE A 66 -7.63 23.37 -0.91
CA ILE A 66 -8.09 23.37 -2.32
C ILE A 66 -9.24 22.38 -2.50
N ILE A 67 -9.23 21.28 -1.75
CA ILE A 67 -10.29 20.26 -1.71
C ILE A 67 -10.78 20.09 -0.27
N SER A 68 -12.04 19.67 -0.13
CA SER A 68 -12.65 19.35 1.17
C SER A 68 -12.09 18.05 1.75
N GLY A 69 -12.39 17.78 3.03
CA GLY A 69 -12.00 16.51 3.66
C GLY A 69 -12.71 15.30 3.04
N GLU A 70 -13.96 15.46 2.62
CA GLU A 70 -14.72 14.44 1.91
C GLU A 70 -14.09 14.14 0.54
N GLU A 71 -13.81 15.19 -0.25
CA GLU A 71 -13.14 15.04 -1.55
C GLU A 71 -11.75 14.41 -1.42
N PHE A 72 -11.02 14.75 -0.35
CA PHE A 72 -9.74 14.12 -0.03
C PHE A 72 -9.91 12.64 0.28
N SER A 73 -10.84 12.26 1.16
CA SER A 73 -11.10 10.87 1.54
C SER A 73 -11.49 10.04 0.31
N ASP A 74 -12.47 10.50 -0.45
CA ASP A 74 -12.94 9.81 -1.66
C ASP A 74 -11.82 9.65 -2.70
N SER A 75 -11.05 10.71 -2.95
CA SER A 75 -9.93 10.67 -3.88
C SER A 75 -8.82 9.72 -3.40
N PHE A 76 -8.57 9.67 -2.09
CA PHE A 76 -7.58 8.79 -1.49
C PHE A 76 -8.00 7.33 -1.63
N LEU A 77 -9.27 7.01 -1.34
CA LEU A 77 -9.82 5.66 -1.50
C LEU A 77 -9.89 5.23 -2.96
N GLY A 78 -10.29 6.14 -3.84
CA GLY A 78 -10.23 5.94 -5.29
C GLY A 78 -8.82 5.63 -5.78
N LEU A 79 -7.81 6.36 -5.26
CA LEU A 79 -6.41 6.08 -5.55
C LEU A 79 -5.98 4.70 -5.05
N LEU A 80 -6.32 4.32 -3.81
CA LEU A 80 -6.02 2.98 -3.28
C LEU A 80 -6.64 1.87 -4.12
N GLN A 81 -7.89 2.05 -4.55
CA GLN A 81 -8.58 1.09 -5.40
C GLN A 81 -7.92 0.99 -6.78
N ARG A 82 -7.51 2.10 -7.39
CA ARG A 82 -6.76 2.07 -8.66
C ARG A 82 -5.44 1.31 -8.52
N LEU A 83 -4.68 1.60 -7.47
CA LEU A 83 -3.39 0.96 -7.21
C LEU A 83 -3.52 -0.55 -6.91
N LYS A 84 -4.68 -1.02 -6.47
CA LYS A 84 -4.97 -2.46 -6.35
C LYS A 84 -4.92 -3.14 -7.72
N TYR A 85 -5.51 -2.54 -8.76
CA TYR A 85 -5.45 -3.08 -10.12
C TYR A 85 -4.02 -3.03 -10.69
N GLU A 86 -3.29 -1.94 -10.45
CA GLU A 86 -1.89 -1.83 -10.84
C GLU A 86 -1.02 -2.92 -10.18
N ARG A 87 -1.25 -3.19 -8.89
CA ARG A 87 -0.61 -4.29 -8.16
C ARG A 87 -0.93 -5.64 -8.79
N ASP A 88 -2.19 -5.91 -9.13
CA ASP A 88 -2.58 -7.19 -9.73
C ASP A 88 -1.91 -7.40 -11.10
N GLY A 89 -1.79 -6.34 -11.90
CA GLY A 89 -1.00 -6.35 -13.13
C GLY A 89 0.48 -6.63 -12.88
N PHE A 90 1.08 -5.93 -11.90
CA PHE A 90 2.48 -6.13 -11.52
C PHE A 90 2.76 -7.56 -11.03
N LEU A 91 1.86 -8.15 -10.24
CA LEU A 91 2.00 -9.53 -9.78
C LEU A 91 2.01 -10.51 -10.95
N LYS A 92 1.16 -10.33 -11.97
CA LYS A 92 1.18 -11.16 -13.18
C LYS A 92 2.52 -11.08 -13.91
N GLU A 93 3.11 -9.90 -14.02
CA GLU A 93 4.44 -9.73 -14.62
C GLU A 93 5.55 -10.38 -13.77
N LEU A 94 5.44 -10.27 -12.45
CA LEU A 94 6.38 -10.89 -11.51
C LEU A 94 6.34 -12.43 -11.61
N ILE A 95 5.14 -13.01 -11.63
CA ILE A 95 4.91 -14.47 -11.67
C ILE A 95 5.28 -15.06 -13.05
N SER A 96 5.06 -14.31 -14.12
CA SER A 96 5.51 -14.69 -15.48
C SER A 96 7.03 -14.49 -15.68
N GLU A 97 7.77 -14.17 -14.62
CA GLU A 97 9.22 -14.02 -14.62
C GLU A 97 9.75 -12.94 -15.60
N LYS A 98 8.87 -12.00 -16.00
CA LYS A 98 9.25 -10.86 -16.84
C LYS A 98 10.11 -9.85 -16.08
N LEU A 99 9.90 -9.72 -14.78
CA LEU A 99 10.61 -8.81 -13.90
C LEU A 99 11.79 -9.52 -13.23
N LYS A 100 12.90 -9.73 -13.95
CA LYS A 100 14.08 -10.39 -13.39
C LYS A 100 14.74 -9.54 -12.30
N ASP A 101 15.21 -10.20 -11.25
CA ASP A 101 15.99 -9.62 -10.14
C ASP A 101 15.31 -8.44 -9.44
N PHE A 102 13.98 -8.43 -9.39
CA PHE A 102 13.20 -7.39 -8.72
C PHE A 102 13.49 -7.35 -7.22
N GLN A 103 13.77 -6.15 -6.72
CA GLN A 103 13.97 -5.85 -5.31
C GLN A 103 13.02 -4.75 -4.86
N VAL A 104 12.55 -4.87 -3.63
CA VAL A 104 11.71 -3.86 -2.98
C VAL A 104 12.61 -2.83 -2.30
N ASP A 105 12.43 -1.57 -2.65
CA ASP A 105 13.12 -0.46 -2.00
C ASP A 105 12.73 -0.39 -0.51
N PRO A 106 13.68 -0.39 0.44
CA PRO A 106 13.37 -0.29 1.86
C PRO A 106 12.51 0.94 2.24
N ARG A 107 12.61 2.03 1.47
CA ARG A 107 11.80 3.24 1.66
C ARG A 107 10.30 2.99 1.47
N SER A 108 9.96 2.03 0.62
CA SER A 108 8.56 1.67 0.37
C SER A 108 7.82 1.22 1.63
N TYR A 109 8.51 0.54 2.56
CA TYR A 109 7.92 0.13 3.83
C TYR A 109 7.63 1.30 4.77
N ARG A 110 8.46 2.34 4.75
CA ARG A 110 8.19 3.55 5.55
C ARG A 110 7.02 4.31 4.96
N PHE A 111 6.98 4.42 3.63
CA PHE A 111 5.90 5.08 2.92
C PHE A 111 4.54 4.40 3.16
N SER A 112 4.48 3.07 3.12
CA SER A 112 3.22 2.35 3.34
C SER A 112 2.64 2.56 4.74
N ARG A 113 3.46 2.85 5.75
CA ARG A 113 2.97 3.24 7.10
C ARG A 113 2.23 4.57 7.08
N PHE A 114 2.71 5.57 6.34
CA PHE A 114 1.98 6.83 6.16
C PHE A 114 0.63 6.59 5.48
N ILE A 115 0.60 5.75 4.44
CA ILE A 115 -0.65 5.41 3.75
C ILE A 115 -1.62 4.67 4.67
N SER A 116 -1.14 3.73 5.50
CA SER A 116 -1.95 3.07 6.51
C SER A 116 -2.52 4.06 7.53
N PHE A 117 -1.72 5.01 8.00
CA PHE A 117 -2.18 6.06 8.90
C PHE A 117 -3.30 6.90 8.28
N ILE A 118 -3.11 7.41 7.05
CA ILE A 118 -4.12 8.21 6.35
C ILE A 118 -5.42 7.42 6.18
N ARG A 119 -5.34 6.13 5.83
CA ARG A 119 -6.53 5.26 5.74
C ARG A 119 -7.27 5.17 7.08
N CYS A 120 -6.54 4.99 8.18
CA CYS A 120 -7.16 4.95 9.51
C CYS A 120 -7.85 6.28 9.84
N GLU A 121 -7.23 7.42 9.52
CA GLU A 121 -7.85 8.73 9.74
C GLU A 121 -9.10 8.92 8.90
N CYS A 122 -9.09 8.53 7.61
CA CYS A 122 -10.29 8.53 6.78
C CYS A 122 -11.42 7.67 7.39
N ASP A 123 -11.08 6.51 7.95
CA ASP A 123 -12.06 5.61 8.57
C ASP A 123 -12.58 6.19 9.91
N ASN A 124 -11.72 6.83 10.70
CA ASN A 124 -12.07 7.41 12.01
C ASN A 124 -12.99 8.63 11.89
N PHE A 125 -12.80 9.45 10.85
CA PHE A 125 -13.55 10.69 10.64
C PHE A 125 -14.61 10.58 9.55
N MET A 126 -15.03 9.35 9.20
CA MET A 126 -15.98 9.08 8.11
C MET A 126 -17.30 9.86 8.22
N GLU A 127 -17.74 10.16 9.45
CA GLU A 127 -18.98 10.90 9.71
C GLU A 127 -18.80 12.43 9.72
N ASP A 128 -17.57 12.92 9.88
CA ASP A 128 -17.26 14.35 9.93
C ASP A 128 -15.84 14.66 9.46
N TYR A 129 -15.67 14.75 8.14
CA TYR A 129 -14.39 15.16 7.55
C TYR A 129 -14.09 16.67 7.64
N GLN A 130 -15.02 17.47 8.19
CA GLN A 130 -14.77 18.89 8.45
C GLN A 130 -14.13 19.12 9.82
N ASN A 131 -14.01 18.05 10.62
CA ASN A 131 -13.34 18.07 11.90
C ASN A 131 -11.89 18.56 11.74
N GLU A 132 -11.50 19.56 12.53
CA GLU A 132 -10.14 20.10 12.49
C GLU A 132 -9.08 19.08 12.93
N GLU A 133 -9.42 18.11 13.79
CA GLU A 133 -8.50 17.03 14.16
C GLU A 133 -8.13 16.16 12.96
N PHE A 134 -9.08 15.90 12.05
CA PHE A 134 -8.81 15.21 10.79
C PHE A 134 -7.85 16.02 9.91
N TYR A 135 -8.10 17.32 9.77
CA TYR A 135 -7.23 18.19 8.99
C TYR A 135 -5.81 18.23 9.56
N ASP A 136 -5.69 18.45 10.87
CA ASP A 136 -4.40 18.54 11.56
C ASP A 136 -3.65 17.20 11.49
N SER A 137 -4.34 16.06 11.60
CA SER A 137 -3.70 14.73 11.51
C SER A 137 -3.12 14.46 10.12
N ILE A 138 -3.84 14.80 9.05
CA ILE A 138 -3.34 14.65 7.67
C ILE A 138 -2.22 15.66 7.39
N LYS A 139 -2.33 16.89 7.87
CA LYS A 139 -1.29 17.92 7.73
C LYS A 139 0.00 17.50 8.43
N ASP A 140 -0.07 17.01 9.66
CA ASP A 140 1.09 16.49 10.39
C ASP A 140 1.73 15.29 9.67
N CYS A 141 0.90 14.39 9.15
CA CYS A 141 1.35 13.28 8.32
C CYS A 141 2.08 13.79 7.07
N PHE A 142 1.54 14.80 6.39
CA PHE A 142 2.14 15.39 5.19
C PHE A 142 3.51 16.00 5.47
N LEU A 143 3.65 16.78 6.54
CA LEU A 143 4.91 17.39 6.93
C LEU A 143 5.98 16.34 7.26
N LYS A 144 5.62 15.28 8.00
CA LYS A 144 6.51 14.15 8.30
C LYS A 144 6.93 13.42 7.03
N LEU A 145 6.00 13.24 6.08
CA LEU A 145 6.29 12.62 4.80
C LEU A 145 7.24 13.48 3.95
N GLN A 146 7.00 14.79 3.84
CA GLN A 146 7.87 15.70 3.11
C GLN A 146 9.29 15.70 3.68
N LYS A 147 9.44 15.75 5.00
CA LYS A 147 10.74 15.64 5.65
C LYS A 147 11.44 14.33 5.29
N ALA A 148 10.74 13.20 5.38
CA ALA A 148 11.29 11.89 5.04
C ALA A 148 11.68 11.75 3.55
N LEU A 149 11.04 12.51 2.66
CA LEU A 149 11.36 12.54 1.23
C LEU A 149 12.51 13.52 0.89
N ASN A 150 12.72 14.55 1.71
CA ASN A 150 13.74 15.59 1.51
C ASN A 150 15.07 15.28 2.21
N GLU A 151 15.08 14.41 3.22
CA GLU A 151 16.30 13.88 3.87
C GLU A 151 16.99 12.79 3.01
N GLU A 152 16.72 12.77 1.69
CA GLU A 152 17.30 11.91 0.67
C GLU A 152 18.37 12.63 -0.16
#